data_AF-A0A6G3MEY9-F1
#
_entry.id   AF-A0A6G3MEY9-F1
#
_cell.length_a   1.000
_cell.length_b   1.000
_cell.length_c   1.000
_cell.angle_alpha   90.00
_cell.angle_beta   90.00
_cell.angle_gamma   90.00
#
_symmetry.space_group_name_H-M   'P 1'
#
loop_
_entity.id
_entity.type
_entity.pdbx_description
1 polymer ?
#
loop_
_entity_poly.entity_id
_entity_poly.type
_entity_poly.pdbx_seq_one_letter_code
_entity_poly.pdbx_strand_id
1 'polypeptide(L)'
;DNEIVHLNNNVQNLDAQVSMYAKDFRDILAPTEINTSLSGLDSISHLATNSYEPSDLQRKYDALKFTSDKLIESEKILKEEAIKKLNQIMSFPAAGRAATLSIKHKNQYRVERKFEQQYKQLQMDLNKAVDKSAEAAKGYEAKINDLNNTITELQTAIETYKKEKFMDRSNSNSPSNTKQIVRAQLEINELITKDSNQIIKQSFLSIPLKSAKSSRKLVWNRVIVTLTNKSVTLYKEGDITDANIINKIKIELIYYVRAISQNDLIRSSAQDLPKIFQIIYSDEESISNEPQVNEISGEKCTIISNHCLINIQYHMPATCDVCGKGLWGFIKSSYAMECKKCHFKCHRDHVNDPKTIPGCRGT
;
A
#
# COMPACT_ATOMS: atom_id res chain seq x y z
N ASP A 1 -21.17 23.09 -24.59
CA ASP A 1 -21.37 22.34 -23.33
C ASP A 1 -20.53 21.06 -23.33
N ASN A 2 -20.62 20.19 -24.36
CA ASN A 2 -19.72 19.04 -24.52
C ASN A 2 -18.21 19.39 -24.56
N GLU A 3 -17.85 20.52 -25.14
CA GLU A 3 -16.45 20.96 -25.25
C GLU A 3 -15.86 21.42 -23.90
N ILE A 4 -16.68 22.07 -23.06
CA ILE A 4 -16.29 22.46 -21.69
C ILE A 4 -16.15 21.21 -20.81
N VAL A 5 -17.03 20.21 -21.00
CA VAL A 5 -16.91 18.92 -20.31
C VAL A 5 -15.63 18.19 -20.74
N HIS A 6 -15.30 18.21 -22.03
CA HIS A 6 -14.06 17.62 -22.54
C HIS A 6 -12.81 18.33 -21.99
N LEU A 7 -12.81 19.66 -21.94
CA LEU A 7 -11.72 20.44 -21.36
C LEU A 7 -11.56 20.19 -19.86
N ASN A 8 -12.66 20.10 -19.10
CA ASN A 8 -12.60 19.76 -17.67
C ASN A 8 -12.06 18.34 -17.42
N ASN A 9 -12.44 17.37 -18.26
CA ASN A 9 -11.88 16.02 -18.17
C ASN A 9 -10.38 15.99 -18.47
N ASN A 10 -9.92 16.83 -19.41
CA ASN A 10 -8.49 16.97 -19.69
C ASN A 10 -7.74 17.60 -18.51
N VAL A 11 -8.31 18.64 -17.88
CA VAL A 11 -7.71 19.25 -16.67
C VAL A 11 -7.62 18.23 -15.54
N GLN A 12 -8.66 17.43 -15.30
CA GLN A 12 -8.62 16.38 -14.27
C GLN A 12 -7.58 15.29 -14.56
N ASN A 13 -7.41 14.90 -15.83
CA ASN A 13 -6.37 13.94 -16.21
C ASN A 13 -4.96 14.50 -16.01
N LEU A 14 -4.76 15.78 -16.29
CA LEU A 14 -3.47 16.46 -16.07
C LEU A 14 -3.17 16.60 -14.58
N ASP A 15 -4.15 16.97 -13.74
CA ASP A 15 -3.99 17.02 -12.27
C ASP A 15 -3.64 15.66 -11.67
N ALA A 16 -4.25 14.59 -12.17
CA ALA A 16 -3.90 13.23 -11.76
C ALA A 16 -2.45 12.88 -12.14
N GLN A 17 -1.99 13.33 -13.30
CA GLN A 17 -0.63 13.13 -13.76
C GLN A 17 0.39 13.94 -12.94
N VAL A 18 0.06 15.18 -12.58
CA VAL A 18 0.85 16.01 -11.66
C VAL A 18 0.93 15.37 -10.27
N SER A 19 -0.18 14.84 -9.74
CA SER A 19 -0.18 14.12 -8.45
C SER A 19 0.69 12.87 -8.47
N MET A 20 0.72 12.14 -9.58
CA MET A 20 1.59 10.98 -9.77
C MET A 20 3.07 11.39 -9.77
N TYR A 21 3.45 12.40 -10.56
CA TYR A 21 4.83 12.90 -10.57
C TYR A 21 5.27 13.52 -9.24
N ALA A 22 4.37 14.22 -8.54
CA ALA A 22 4.63 14.74 -7.20
C ALA A 22 4.79 13.63 -6.15
N LYS A 23 4.13 12.49 -6.34
CA LYS A 23 4.34 11.29 -5.52
C LYS A 23 5.70 10.67 -5.81
N ASP A 24 6.03 10.45 -7.07
CA ASP A 24 7.34 9.89 -7.48
C ASP A 24 8.49 10.79 -7.01
N PHE A 25 8.33 12.12 -7.08
CA PHE A 25 9.27 13.09 -6.55
C PHE A 25 9.45 12.97 -5.03
N ARG A 26 8.34 12.79 -4.29
CA ARG A 26 8.40 12.53 -2.84
C ARG A 26 9.05 11.19 -2.52
N ASP A 27 8.82 10.15 -3.31
CA ASP A 27 9.42 8.84 -3.12
C ASP A 27 10.93 8.85 -3.43
N ILE A 28 11.39 9.75 -4.32
CA ILE A 28 12.81 10.00 -4.59
C ILE A 28 13.47 10.82 -3.47
N LEU A 29 12.75 11.78 -2.88
CA LEU A 29 13.22 12.59 -1.76
C LEU A 29 13.06 11.92 -0.40
N ALA A 30 12.24 10.86 -0.31
CA ALA A 30 12.08 10.07 0.89
C ALA A 30 13.45 9.49 1.25
N PRO A 31 13.98 9.76 2.46
CA PRO A 31 15.22 9.14 2.88
C PRO A 31 15.03 7.63 2.78
N THR A 32 15.83 6.97 1.96
CA THR A 32 15.94 5.51 2.00
C THR A 32 16.33 5.17 3.43
N GLU A 33 15.44 4.50 4.15
CA GLU A 33 15.70 3.96 5.48
C GLU A 33 16.84 2.94 5.35
N ILE A 34 18.07 3.44 5.37
CA ILE A 34 19.22 2.66 5.76
C ILE A 34 18.97 2.38 7.23
N ASN A 35 18.61 1.13 7.52
CA ASN A 35 18.59 0.55 8.86
C ASN A 35 19.94 0.81 9.54
N THR A 36 20.04 1.98 10.15
CA THR A 36 21.08 2.37 11.07
C THR A 36 20.36 2.43 12.38
N SER A 37 20.55 1.39 13.19
CA SER A 37 20.05 1.34 14.56
C SER A 37 20.65 2.51 15.34
N LEU A 38 19.93 3.63 15.35
CA LEU A 38 20.15 4.75 16.25
C LEU A 38 18.77 5.30 16.64
N SER A 39 18.01 4.47 17.35
CA SER A 39 16.77 4.89 17.98
C SER A 39 17.10 5.73 19.22
N GLY A 40 17.04 7.05 19.06
CA GLY A 40 17.07 7.99 20.16
C GLY A 40 17.00 9.41 19.63
N LEU A 41 15.93 10.12 19.99
CA LEU A 41 15.62 11.53 19.71
C LEU A 41 14.69 11.80 18.52
N ASP A 42 13.43 11.38 18.61
CA ASP A 42 12.34 12.02 17.84
C ASP A 42 11.02 11.91 18.61
N SER A 43 10.97 12.51 19.80
CA SER A 43 9.73 12.67 20.55
C SER A 43 9.76 13.96 21.37
N ILE A 44 9.88 15.11 20.68
CA ILE A 44 9.62 16.42 21.26
C ILE A 44 8.86 17.27 20.23
N SER A 45 7.57 16.98 20.03
CA SER A 45 6.68 17.91 19.33
C SER A 45 5.19 17.71 19.60
N HIS A 46 4.76 17.12 20.72
CA HIS A 46 3.34 17.12 21.08
C HIS A 46 3.12 17.14 22.59
N LEU A 47 3.19 18.31 23.20
CA LEU A 47 2.60 18.57 24.52
C LEU A 47 2.04 20.00 24.56
N ALA A 48 0.85 20.17 23.99
CA ALA A 48 -0.04 21.24 24.38
C ALA A 48 -1.23 20.59 25.12
N THR A 49 -1.57 21.21 26.25
CA THR A 49 -2.78 21.01 27.07
C THR A 49 -2.91 19.66 27.76
N ASN A 50 -2.44 19.57 29.01
CA ASN A 50 -3.24 19.10 30.14
C ASN A 50 -2.53 19.49 31.46
N SER A 51 -3.30 20.00 32.41
CA SER A 51 -2.86 20.31 33.77
C SER A 51 -2.43 19.04 34.48
N TYR A 52 -1.13 18.81 34.61
CA TYR A 52 -0.56 17.69 35.35
C TYR A 52 -0.30 18.08 36.82
N GLU A 53 -0.75 17.22 37.73
CA GLU A 53 -0.47 17.31 39.16
C GLU A 53 1.07 17.31 39.43
N PRO A 54 1.58 18.13 40.36
CA PRO A 54 3.03 18.29 40.62
C PRO A 54 3.77 16.97 40.90
N SER A 55 3.06 15.97 41.44
CA SER A 55 3.60 14.67 41.81
C SER A 55 4.01 13.81 40.59
N ASP A 56 3.35 13.96 39.45
CA ASP A 56 3.64 13.16 38.24
C ASP A 56 4.83 13.71 37.46
N LEU A 57 5.06 15.03 37.52
CA LEU A 57 6.26 15.65 36.96
C LEU A 57 7.51 15.24 37.75
N GLN A 58 7.40 15.17 39.08
CA GLN A 58 8.49 14.71 39.93
C GLN A 58 8.88 13.26 39.64
N ARG A 59 7.90 12.36 39.50
CA ARG A 59 8.16 10.96 39.12
C ARG A 59 8.83 10.81 37.77
N LYS A 60 8.42 11.61 36.78
CA LYS A 60 9.07 11.61 35.45
C LYS A 60 10.50 12.15 35.51
N TYR A 61 10.74 13.20 36.30
CA TYR A 61 12.08 13.73 36.54
C TYR A 61 12.99 12.69 37.20
N ASP A 62 12.52 12.01 38.24
CA ASP A 62 13.30 11.00 38.96
C ASP A 62 13.59 9.77 38.07
N ALA A 63 12.63 9.36 37.24
CA ALA A 63 12.84 8.29 36.26
C ALA A 63 13.88 8.67 35.19
N LEU A 64 13.82 9.90 34.66
CA LEU A 64 14.77 10.40 33.67
C LEU A 64 16.18 10.58 34.28
N LYS A 65 16.25 11.01 35.53
CA LYS A 65 17.50 11.14 36.28
C LYS A 65 18.15 9.78 36.49
N PHE A 66 17.36 8.78 36.92
CA PHE A 66 17.85 7.41 37.11
C PHE A 66 18.40 6.78 35.82
N THR A 67 17.72 6.98 34.67
CA THR A 67 18.22 6.46 33.39
C THR A 67 19.48 7.18 32.93
N SER A 68 19.56 8.49 33.13
CA SER A 68 20.73 9.30 32.78
C SER A 68 21.95 8.90 33.63
N ASP A 69 21.77 8.72 34.94
CA ASP A 69 22.84 8.30 35.85
C ASP A 69 23.37 6.91 35.47
N LYS A 70 22.49 5.99 35.06
CA LYS A 70 22.88 4.66 34.58
C LYS A 70 23.69 4.71 33.27
N LEU A 71 23.34 5.62 32.35
CA LEU A 71 24.08 5.81 31.10
C LEU A 71 25.47 6.38 31.39
N ILE A 72 25.57 7.38 32.26
CA ILE A 72 26.85 8.00 32.65
C ILE A 72 27.78 6.95 33.29
N GLU A 73 27.26 6.10 34.18
CA GLU A 73 28.06 5.04 34.80
C GLU A 73 28.55 4.02 33.77
N SER A 74 27.69 3.63 32.82
CA SER A 74 28.10 2.74 31.72
C SER A 74 29.20 3.36 30.84
N GLU A 75 29.10 4.65 30.53
CA GLU A 75 30.09 5.38 29.73
C GLU A 75 31.42 5.50 30.49
N LYS A 76 31.37 5.73 31.80
CA LYS A 76 32.55 5.79 32.67
C LYS A 76 33.30 4.46 32.68
N ILE A 77 32.60 3.33 32.81
CA ILE A 77 33.20 1.99 32.78
C ILE A 77 33.87 1.74 31.42
N LEU A 78 33.19 2.06 30.31
CA LEU A 78 33.74 1.89 28.96
C LEU A 78 35.00 2.75 28.75
N LYS A 79 34.99 4.00 29.24
CA LYS A 79 36.15 4.89 29.19
C LYS A 79 37.32 4.36 30.01
N GLU A 80 37.07 3.85 31.23
CA GLU A 80 38.11 3.23 32.05
C GLU A 80 38.70 1.98 31.39
N GLU A 81 37.89 1.14 30.73
CA GLU A 81 38.37 -0.03 30.00
C GLU A 81 39.22 0.36 28.77
N ALA A 82 38.79 1.38 28.03
CA ALA A 82 39.55 1.93 26.91
C ALA A 82 40.91 2.49 27.36
N ILE A 83 40.94 3.22 28.49
CA ILE A 83 42.18 3.74 29.08
C ILE A 83 43.08 2.59 29.56
N LYS A 84 42.52 1.55 30.20
CA LYS A 84 43.28 0.34 30.59
C LYS A 84 43.89 -0.36 29.40
N LYS A 85 43.14 -0.52 28.29
CA LYS A 85 43.64 -1.11 27.04
C LYS A 85 44.73 -0.25 26.38
N LEU A 86 44.56 1.07 26.36
CA LEU A 86 45.57 2.01 25.87
C LEU A 86 46.84 1.96 26.71
N ASN A 87 46.72 2.00 28.04
CA ASN A 87 47.85 1.84 28.94
C ASN A 87 48.53 0.49 28.74
N GLN A 88 47.78 -0.59 28.55
CA GLN A 88 48.34 -1.90 28.25
C GLN A 88 49.16 -1.88 26.94
N ILE A 89 48.67 -1.23 25.88
CA ILE A 89 49.40 -1.06 24.61
C ILE A 89 50.66 -0.20 24.81
N MET A 90 50.57 0.86 25.61
CA MET A 90 51.67 1.79 25.88
C MET A 90 52.73 1.21 26.83
N SER A 91 52.39 0.20 27.65
CA SER A 91 53.26 -0.39 28.69
C SER A 91 54.12 -1.55 28.20
N PHE A 92 53.97 -2.03 26.96
CA PHE A 92 54.82 -3.12 26.45
C PHE A 92 56.18 -2.58 25.99
N PRO A 93 57.31 -2.95 26.63
CA PRO A 93 58.62 -2.48 26.20
C PRO A 93 58.95 -3.06 24.82
N ALA A 94 59.45 -2.22 23.92
CA ALA A 94 59.81 -2.52 22.54
C ALA A 94 61.01 -3.48 22.37
N ALA A 95 61.38 -4.27 23.38
CA ALA A 95 62.51 -5.17 23.35
C ALA A 95 62.03 -6.62 23.19
N GLY A 96 61.91 -7.10 21.94
CA GLY A 96 61.95 -8.56 21.70
C GLY A 96 61.05 -9.17 20.63
N ARG A 97 60.36 -8.40 19.75
CA ARG A 97 59.52 -9.01 18.68
C ARG A 97 59.54 -8.27 17.35
N ALA A 98 60.71 -7.91 16.83
CA ALA A 98 60.80 -7.23 15.53
C ALA A 98 60.44 -8.13 14.32
N ALA A 99 60.57 -9.46 14.42
CA ALA A 99 60.42 -10.34 13.26
C ALA A 99 58.97 -10.78 12.97
N THR A 100 58.11 -10.95 13.99
CA THR A 100 56.74 -11.48 13.80
C THR A 100 55.64 -10.41 13.78
N LEU A 101 55.91 -9.20 14.28
CA LEU A 101 55.00 -8.05 14.17
C LEU A 101 55.04 -7.40 12.78
N SER A 102 56.19 -7.40 12.10
CA SER A 102 56.35 -6.79 10.77
C SER A 102 55.41 -7.40 9.71
N ILE A 103 55.21 -8.73 9.72
CA ILE A 103 54.35 -9.41 8.75
C ILE A 103 52.86 -9.15 9.03
N LYS A 104 52.44 -9.11 10.30
CA LYS A 104 51.05 -8.78 10.69
C LYS A 104 50.71 -7.31 10.45
N HIS A 105 51.59 -6.38 10.79
CA HIS A 105 51.39 -4.94 10.51
C HIS A 105 51.37 -4.64 9.00
N LYS A 106 52.18 -5.32 8.18
CA LYS A 106 52.17 -5.14 6.72
C LYS A 106 50.88 -5.65 6.06
N ASN A 107 50.30 -6.74 6.59
CA ASN A 107 48.98 -7.22 6.18
C ASN A 107 47.86 -6.29 6.66
N GLN A 108 47.96 -5.76 7.88
CA GLN A 108 46.98 -4.80 8.42
C GLN A 108 46.96 -3.48 7.63
N TYR A 109 48.12 -2.91 7.29
CA TYR A 109 48.23 -1.72 6.44
C TYR A 109 47.68 -1.95 5.02
N ARG A 110 47.88 -3.16 4.45
CA ARG A 110 47.33 -3.53 3.14
C ARG A 110 45.81 -3.67 3.15
N VAL A 111 45.25 -4.15 4.26
CA VAL A 111 43.79 -4.24 4.49
C VAL A 111 43.20 -2.85 4.74
N GLU A 112 43.86 -2.02 5.53
CA GLU A 112 43.45 -0.65 5.82
C GLU A 112 43.45 0.23 4.56
N ARG A 113 44.48 0.13 3.72
CA ARG A 113 44.49 0.79 2.39
C ARG A 113 43.34 0.32 1.49
N LYS A 114 42.95 -0.95 1.55
CA LYS A 114 41.79 -1.46 0.79
C LYS A 114 40.47 -0.90 1.33
N PHE A 115 40.31 -0.83 2.65
CA PHE A 115 39.13 -0.20 3.25
C PHE A 115 39.06 1.29 2.95
N GLU A 116 40.19 2.00 2.94
CA GLU A 116 40.25 3.42 2.56
C GLU A 116 39.88 3.63 1.08
N GLN A 117 40.33 2.74 0.18
CA GLN A 117 39.92 2.75 -1.23
C GLN A 117 38.42 2.46 -1.39
N GLN A 118 37.89 1.49 -0.65
CA GLN A 118 36.45 1.19 -0.67
C GLN A 118 35.62 2.35 -0.12
N TYR A 119 36.08 3.02 0.94
CA TYR A 119 35.42 4.19 1.49
C TYR A 119 35.39 5.35 0.48
N LYS A 120 36.51 5.64 -0.19
CA LYS A 120 36.57 6.65 -1.25
C LYS A 120 35.68 6.29 -2.44
N GLN A 121 35.63 5.01 -2.82
CA GLN A 121 34.76 4.53 -3.89
C GLN A 121 33.27 4.70 -3.51
N LEU A 122 32.88 4.27 -2.31
CA LEU A 122 31.52 4.43 -1.80
C LEU A 122 31.11 5.90 -1.70
N GLN A 123 32.02 6.79 -1.30
CA GLN A 123 31.76 8.23 -1.26
C GLN A 123 31.55 8.81 -2.67
N MET A 124 32.33 8.34 -3.66
CA MET A 124 32.15 8.74 -5.06
C MET A 124 30.83 8.22 -5.65
N ASP A 125 30.46 6.98 -5.34
CA ASP A 125 29.20 6.37 -5.77
C ASP A 125 27.99 7.05 -5.11
N LEU A 126 28.10 7.44 -3.84
CA LEU A 126 27.08 8.22 -3.13
C LEU A 126 26.87 9.58 -3.79
N ASN A 127 27.95 10.33 -4.05
CA ASN A 127 27.85 11.63 -4.73
C ASN A 127 27.21 11.48 -6.13
N LYS A 128 27.61 10.46 -6.89
CA LYS A 128 27.03 10.18 -8.20
C LYS A 128 25.54 9.84 -8.13
N ALA A 129 25.11 9.11 -7.08
CA ALA A 129 23.70 8.80 -6.85
C ALA A 129 22.91 10.05 -6.47
N VAL A 130 23.48 10.92 -5.63
CA VAL A 130 22.90 12.21 -5.26
C VAL A 130 22.74 13.12 -6.48
N ASP A 131 23.77 13.24 -7.31
CA ASP A 131 23.73 14.06 -8.54
C ASP A 131 22.66 13.54 -9.52
N LYS A 132 22.58 12.22 -9.71
CA LYS A 132 21.57 11.59 -10.56
C LYS A 132 20.15 11.81 -10.01
N SER A 133 19.98 11.76 -8.70
CA SER A 133 18.70 12.05 -8.04
C SER A 133 18.33 13.53 -8.21
N ALA A 134 19.29 14.45 -8.02
CA ALA A 134 19.08 15.88 -8.21
C ALA A 134 18.73 16.25 -9.66
N GLU A 135 19.33 15.57 -10.65
CA GLU A 135 19.01 15.77 -12.07
C GLU A 135 17.60 15.25 -12.40
N ALA A 136 17.22 14.09 -11.87
CA ALA A 136 15.85 13.57 -12.01
C ALA A 136 14.82 14.50 -11.34
N ALA A 137 15.13 15.02 -10.16
CA ALA A 137 14.32 15.99 -9.43
C ALA A 137 14.04 17.26 -10.26
N LYS A 138 15.09 17.85 -10.86
CA LYS A 138 14.95 18.99 -11.78
C LYS A 138 14.11 18.67 -13.01
N GLY A 139 14.25 17.47 -13.57
CA GLY A 139 13.44 17.02 -14.71
C GLY A 139 11.95 16.93 -14.38
N TYR A 140 11.61 16.40 -13.20
CA TYR A 140 10.22 16.37 -12.73
C TYR A 140 9.67 17.76 -12.41
N GLU A 141 10.47 18.63 -11.80
CA GLU A 141 10.08 20.02 -11.52
C GLU A 141 9.78 20.80 -12.81
N ALA A 142 10.61 20.66 -13.84
CA ALA A 142 10.36 21.26 -15.15
C ALA A 142 9.05 20.74 -15.77
N LYS A 143 8.82 19.42 -15.69
CA LYS A 143 7.58 18.82 -16.22
C LYS A 143 6.33 19.28 -15.47
N ILE A 144 6.41 19.43 -14.15
CA ILE A 144 5.31 19.98 -13.34
C ILE A 144 5.02 21.42 -13.75
N ASN A 145 6.05 22.25 -13.97
CA ASN A 145 5.87 23.62 -14.42
C ASN A 145 5.24 23.71 -15.82
N ASP A 146 5.66 22.87 -16.78
CA ASP A 146 5.04 22.83 -18.12
C ASP A 146 3.56 22.42 -18.07
N LEU A 147 3.22 21.44 -17.22
CA LEU A 147 1.83 21.02 -17.03
C LEU A 147 1.01 22.14 -16.38
N ASN A 148 1.55 22.82 -15.37
CA ASN A 148 0.89 23.97 -14.74
C ASN A 148 0.64 25.10 -15.74
N ASN A 149 1.63 25.42 -16.58
CA ASN A 149 1.48 26.41 -17.65
C ASN A 149 0.34 26.01 -18.61
N THR A 150 0.31 24.74 -19.04
CA THR A 150 -0.76 24.22 -19.91
C THR A 150 -2.14 24.32 -19.24
N ILE A 151 -2.24 24.00 -17.95
CA ILE A 151 -3.49 24.14 -17.18
C ILE A 151 -3.94 25.60 -17.15
N THR A 152 -3.03 26.54 -16.89
CA THR A 152 -3.36 27.97 -16.88
C THR A 152 -3.83 28.46 -18.26
N GLU A 153 -3.20 28.01 -19.34
CA GLU A 153 -3.63 28.33 -20.70
C GLU A 153 -5.04 27.80 -20.99
N LEU A 154 -5.34 26.55 -20.61
CA LEU A 154 -6.68 26.00 -20.76
C LEU A 154 -7.73 26.73 -19.90
N GLN A 155 -7.38 27.13 -18.68
CA GLN A 155 -8.28 27.90 -17.82
C GLN A 155 -8.61 29.26 -18.42
N THR A 156 -7.61 29.97 -18.94
CA THR A 156 -7.83 31.26 -19.63
C THR A 156 -8.68 31.10 -20.88
N ALA A 157 -8.48 30.03 -21.66
CA ALA A 157 -9.32 29.70 -22.81
C ALA A 157 -10.78 29.41 -22.41
N ILE A 158 -11.00 28.68 -21.31
CA ILE A 158 -12.36 28.41 -20.80
C ILE A 158 -13.04 29.73 -20.38
N GLU A 159 -12.32 30.65 -19.74
CA GLU A 159 -12.86 31.95 -19.34
C GLU A 159 -13.22 32.83 -20.53
N THR A 160 -12.39 32.88 -21.58
CA THR A 160 -12.70 33.61 -22.80
C THR A 160 -13.93 33.04 -23.50
N TYR A 161 -14.04 31.72 -23.66
CA TYR A 161 -15.23 31.08 -24.24
C TYR A 161 -16.51 31.33 -23.43
N LYS A 162 -16.43 31.30 -22.08
CA LYS A 162 -17.57 31.65 -21.22
C LYS A 162 -18.01 33.09 -21.42
N LYS A 163 -17.05 34.01 -21.55
CA LYS A 163 -17.31 35.44 -21.76
C LYS A 163 -17.96 35.69 -23.14
N GLU A 164 -17.48 35.03 -24.19
CA GLU A 164 -18.10 35.08 -25.53
C GLU A 164 -19.54 34.58 -25.52
N LYS A 165 -19.80 33.39 -24.93
CA LYS A 165 -21.17 32.86 -24.80
C LYS A 165 -22.09 33.75 -23.97
N PHE A 166 -21.56 34.44 -22.95
CA PHE A 166 -22.34 35.38 -22.15
C PHE A 166 -22.71 36.64 -22.96
N MET A 167 -21.81 37.14 -23.81
CA MET A 167 -22.07 38.26 -24.71
C MET A 167 -23.11 37.89 -25.77
N ASP A 168 -23.03 36.69 -26.36
CA ASP A 168 -24.03 36.19 -27.32
C ASP A 168 -25.42 36.02 -26.71
N ARG A 169 -25.50 35.58 -25.44
CA ARG A 169 -26.75 35.52 -24.67
C ARG A 169 -27.29 36.89 -24.29
N SER A 170 -26.43 37.89 -24.11
CA SER A 170 -26.83 39.25 -23.77
C SER A 170 -27.38 40.00 -25.00
N ASN A 171 -26.83 39.71 -26.19
CA ASN A 171 -27.33 40.27 -27.45
C ASN A 171 -28.63 39.63 -27.98
N SER A 172 -28.99 38.42 -27.52
CA SER A 172 -30.17 37.67 -27.99
C SER A 172 -31.41 37.77 -27.10
N ASN A 173 -31.37 38.48 -25.98
CA ASN A 173 -32.50 38.60 -25.05
C ASN A 173 -33.39 39.83 -25.35
N SER A 174 -34.35 39.66 -26.27
CA SER A 174 -35.61 40.41 -26.25
C SER A 174 -36.58 39.75 -25.24
N PRO A 175 -37.39 40.49 -24.46
CA PRO A 175 -38.09 39.91 -23.31
C PRO A 175 -39.43 39.29 -23.71
N SER A 176 -39.63 38.00 -23.43
CA SER A 176 -40.97 37.45 -23.22
C SER A 176 -40.92 36.10 -22.50
N ASN A 177 -41.71 36.01 -21.42
CA ASN A 177 -42.38 34.86 -20.75
C ASN A 177 -41.79 33.44 -20.68
N THR A 178 -40.75 33.07 -21.42
CA THR A 178 -40.20 31.71 -21.48
C THR A 178 -39.44 31.33 -20.20
N LYS A 179 -38.92 32.29 -19.44
CA LYS A 179 -38.11 32.04 -18.23
C LYS A 179 -38.91 31.41 -17.07
N GLN A 180 -40.22 31.66 -16.97
CA GLN A 180 -41.06 31.04 -15.95
C GLN A 180 -41.42 29.59 -16.31
N ILE A 181 -41.72 29.32 -17.59
CA ILE A 181 -42.02 27.97 -18.07
C ILE A 181 -40.78 27.07 -17.98
N VAL A 182 -39.59 27.60 -18.32
CA VAL A 182 -38.34 26.82 -18.20
C VAL A 182 -37.98 26.51 -16.75
N ARG A 183 -38.22 27.42 -15.80
CA ARG A 183 -38.01 27.13 -14.36
C ARG A 183 -38.97 26.06 -13.85
N ALA A 184 -40.26 26.17 -14.18
CA ALA A 184 -41.25 25.17 -13.80
C ALA A 184 -40.94 23.80 -14.45
N GLN A 185 -40.47 23.78 -15.69
CA GLN A 185 -40.05 22.55 -16.37
C GLN A 185 -38.79 21.94 -15.77
N LEU A 186 -37.85 22.76 -15.27
CA LEU A 186 -36.64 22.28 -14.59
C LEU A 186 -36.96 21.68 -13.21
N GLU A 187 -37.87 22.30 -12.44
CA GLU A 187 -38.34 21.77 -11.15
C GLU A 187 -39.16 20.47 -11.32
N ILE A 188 -40.01 20.40 -12.36
CA ILE A 188 -40.75 19.17 -12.69
C ILE A 188 -39.80 18.06 -13.17
N ASN A 189 -38.75 18.39 -13.94
CA ASN A 189 -37.73 17.42 -14.35
C ASN A 189 -36.88 16.95 -13.16
N GLU A 190 -36.56 17.80 -12.19
CA GLU A 190 -35.86 17.41 -10.94
C GLU A 190 -36.70 16.48 -10.06
N LEU A 191 -38.03 16.64 -10.06
CA LEU A 191 -38.94 15.78 -9.29
C LEU A 191 -39.19 14.43 -9.99
N ILE A 192 -39.24 14.39 -11.33
CA ILE A 192 -39.42 13.15 -12.12
C ILE A 192 -38.12 12.31 -12.18
N THR A 193 -36.94 12.93 -12.12
CA THR A 193 -35.64 12.25 -12.21
C THR A 193 -35.21 11.52 -10.95
N LYS A 194 -35.83 11.78 -9.78
CA LYS A 194 -35.48 11.07 -8.54
C LYS A 194 -35.93 9.61 -8.54
N ASP A 195 -36.99 9.26 -9.27
CA ASP A 195 -37.54 7.89 -9.23
C ASP A 195 -37.32 7.05 -10.49
N SER A 196 -37.02 7.69 -11.62
CA SER A 196 -36.74 6.99 -12.88
C SER A 196 -35.32 6.43 -12.91
N ASN A 197 -35.15 5.18 -13.35
CA ASN A 197 -33.83 4.56 -13.58
C ASN A 197 -33.13 5.26 -14.76
N GLN A 198 -32.42 6.34 -14.48
CA GLN A 198 -31.68 7.06 -15.51
C GLN A 198 -30.47 6.24 -15.92
N ILE A 199 -30.41 5.86 -17.20
CA ILE A 199 -29.24 5.18 -17.78
C ILE A 199 -28.11 6.19 -17.89
N ILE A 200 -27.03 5.96 -17.15
CA ILE A 200 -25.81 6.77 -17.15
C ILE A 200 -24.90 6.34 -18.31
N LYS A 201 -24.75 5.02 -18.49
CA LYS A 201 -23.87 4.46 -19.52
C LYS A 201 -24.30 3.07 -19.93
N GLN A 202 -24.20 2.77 -21.21
CA GLN A 202 -24.37 1.42 -21.75
C GLN A 202 -23.15 1.07 -22.60
N SER A 203 -22.58 -0.12 -22.39
CA SER A 203 -21.39 -0.56 -23.11
C SER A 203 -21.28 -2.07 -23.18
N PHE A 204 -20.43 -2.56 -24.07
CA PHE A 204 -20.06 -3.97 -24.11
C PHE A 204 -18.86 -4.23 -23.21
N LEU A 205 -18.96 -5.22 -22.33
CA LEU A 205 -17.86 -5.71 -21.51
C LEU A 205 -17.69 -7.21 -21.70
N SER A 206 -16.60 -7.76 -21.19
CA SER A 206 -16.35 -9.20 -21.21
C SER A 206 -16.22 -9.74 -19.79
N ILE A 207 -16.96 -10.81 -19.48
CA ILE A 207 -16.91 -11.49 -18.19
C ILE A 207 -16.29 -12.89 -18.34
N PRO A 208 -15.55 -13.38 -17.34
CA PRO A 208 -14.94 -14.70 -17.40
C PRO A 208 -16.01 -15.80 -17.29
N LEU A 209 -16.03 -16.74 -18.23
CA LEU A 209 -16.92 -17.89 -18.20
C LEU A 209 -16.37 -18.96 -17.25
N LYS A 210 -17.14 -19.36 -16.23
CA LYS A 210 -16.75 -20.39 -15.26
C LYS A 210 -16.80 -21.83 -15.82
N SER A 211 -16.86 -22.03 -17.14
CA SER A 211 -17.15 -23.35 -17.73
C SER A 211 -15.91 -24.13 -18.17
N ALA A 212 -15.88 -25.39 -17.73
CA ALA A 212 -15.13 -26.56 -18.22
C ALA A 212 -13.72 -26.82 -17.66
N LYS A 213 -13.69 -27.68 -16.62
CA LYS A 213 -12.78 -28.83 -16.38
C LYS A 213 -11.25 -28.61 -16.36
N SER A 214 -10.77 -27.40 -16.58
CA SER A 214 -9.34 -27.07 -16.52
C SER A 214 -9.20 -25.59 -16.19
N SER A 215 -8.71 -25.29 -14.99
CA SER A 215 -8.35 -23.95 -14.49
C SER A 215 -7.23 -23.26 -15.30
N ARG A 216 -7.02 -23.66 -16.56
CA ARG A 216 -5.90 -23.28 -17.40
C ARG A 216 -6.21 -22.24 -18.46
N LYS A 217 -7.47 -22.04 -18.85
CA LYS A 217 -7.84 -21.06 -19.88
C LYS A 217 -9.09 -20.28 -19.50
N LEU A 218 -8.92 -19.00 -19.21
CA LEU A 218 -10.03 -18.06 -19.05
C LEU A 218 -10.64 -17.80 -20.43
N VAL A 219 -11.92 -18.11 -20.58
CA VAL A 219 -12.70 -17.76 -21.76
C VAL A 219 -13.53 -16.54 -21.42
N TRP A 220 -13.36 -15.47 -22.20
CA TRP A 220 -14.08 -14.22 -22.03
C TRP A 220 -15.37 -14.25 -22.84
N ASN A 221 -16.50 -14.00 -22.19
CA ASN A 221 -17.80 -13.90 -22.84
C ASN A 221 -18.26 -12.44 -22.90
N ARG A 222 -18.70 -11.99 -24.08
CA ARG A 222 -19.17 -10.61 -24.28
C ARG A 222 -20.58 -10.45 -23.72
N VAL A 223 -20.81 -9.34 -23.01
CA VAL A 223 -22.09 -9.00 -22.38
C VAL A 223 -22.38 -7.52 -22.59
N ILE A 224 -23.67 -7.17 -22.56
CA ILE A 224 -24.09 -5.76 -22.55
C ILE A 224 -24.23 -5.35 -21.09
N VAL A 225 -23.59 -4.25 -20.71
CA VAL A 225 -23.64 -3.72 -19.35
C VAL A 225 -24.26 -2.34 -19.35
N THR A 226 -25.31 -2.19 -18.57
CA THR A 226 -26.05 -0.94 -18.40
C THR A 226 -25.84 -0.44 -16.97
N LEU A 227 -25.20 0.71 -16.85
CA LEU A 227 -25.04 1.48 -15.63
C LEU A 227 -26.20 2.49 -15.55
N THR A 228 -27.00 2.37 -14.49
CA THR A 228 -28.04 3.33 -14.11
C THR A 228 -27.63 4.05 -12.84
N ASN A 229 -28.38 5.08 -12.43
CA ASN A 229 -28.20 5.72 -11.12
C ASN A 229 -28.49 4.82 -9.90
N LYS A 230 -29.11 3.64 -10.10
CA LYS A 230 -29.44 2.70 -9.00
C LYS A 230 -28.70 1.36 -9.08
N SER A 231 -28.29 0.91 -10.27
CA SER A 231 -27.70 -0.43 -10.46
C SER A 231 -26.83 -0.56 -11.70
N VAL A 232 -25.92 -1.54 -11.67
CA VAL A 232 -25.17 -2.09 -12.81
C VAL A 232 -25.84 -3.40 -13.20
N THR A 233 -26.45 -3.45 -14.40
CA THR A 233 -27.12 -4.66 -14.89
C THR A 233 -26.35 -5.26 -16.07
N LEU A 234 -26.10 -6.56 -16.01
CA LEU A 234 -25.42 -7.33 -17.03
C LEU A 234 -26.46 -8.14 -17.81
N TYR A 235 -26.50 -7.97 -19.12
CA TYR A 235 -27.37 -8.69 -20.03
C TYR A 235 -26.56 -9.65 -20.90
N LYS A 236 -27.16 -10.80 -21.20
CA LYS A 236 -26.64 -11.71 -22.23
C LYS A 236 -26.66 -11.00 -23.59
N GLU A 237 -25.68 -11.33 -24.44
CA GLU A 237 -25.60 -10.82 -25.81
C GLU A 237 -26.93 -11.12 -26.56
N GLY A 238 -27.68 -10.07 -26.89
CA GLY A 238 -29.07 -10.12 -27.36
C GLY A 238 -29.85 -8.86 -26.94
N ASP A 239 -31.18 -8.97 -26.87
CA ASP A 239 -32.05 -7.85 -26.48
C ASP A 239 -32.00 -7.54 -24.98
N ILE A 240 -32.07 -6.25 -24.64
CA ILE A 240 -32.15 -5.74 -23.26
C ILE A 240 -33.56 -5.99 -22.72
N THR A 241 -33.78 -7.21 -22.26
CA THR A 241 -35.03 -7.65 -21.64
C THR A 241 -34.73 -8.25 -20.27
N ASP A 242 -35.73 -8.25 -19.38
CA ASP A 242 -35.56 -8.82 -18.03
C ASP A 242 -35.23 -10.32 -18.07
N ALA A 243 -35.68 -11.04 -19.11
CA ALA A 243 -35.36 -12.44 -19.34
C ALA A 243 -33.87 -12.70 -19.64
N ASN A 244 -33.13 -11.69 -20.10
CA ASN A 244 -31.73 -11.79 -20.48
C ASN A 244 -30.77 -11.25 -19.42
N ILE A 245 -31.26 -10.89 -18.22
CA ILE A 245 -30.40 -10.42 -17.12
C ILE A 245 -29.57 -11.61 -16.59
N ILE A 246 -28.25 -11.47 -16.67
CA ILE A 246 -27.28 -12.41 -16.09
C ILE A 246 -27.07 -12.08 -14.61
N ASN A 247 -26.90 -10.79 -14.31
CA ASN A 247 -26.70 -10.31 -12.94
C ASN A 247 -27.09 -8.83 -12.84
N LYS A 248 -27.56 -8.41 -11.67
CA LYS A 248 -27.94 -7.02 -11.37
C LYS A 248 -27.36 -6.63 -10.01
N ILE A 249 -26.40 -5.73 -10.02
CA ILE A 249 -25.69 -5.25 -8.84
C ILE A 249 -26.23 -3.87 -8.50
N LYS A 250 -26.90 -3.71 -7.36
CA LYS A 250 -27.32 -2.38 -6.91
C LYS A 250 -26.09 -1.56 -6.50
N ILE A 251 -26.09 -0.26 -6.81
CA ILE A 251 -24.95 0.62 -6.51
C ILE A 251 -24.68 0.68 -4.99
N GLU A 252 -25.73 0.63 -4.17
CA GLU A 252 -25.63 0.63 -2.71
C GLU A 252 -24.88 -0.59 -2.13
N LEU A 253 -24.82 -1.70 -2.87
CA LEU A 253 -24.14 -2.92 -2.44
C LEU A 253 -22.68 -2.96 -2.89
N ILE A 254 -22.22 -2.01 -3.71
CA ILE A 254 -20.84 -1.97 -4.20
C ILE A 254 -19.94 -1.39 -3.10
N TYR A 255 -19.00 -2.20 -2.62
CA TYR A 255 -18.00 -1.79 -1.64
C TYR A 255 -16.85 -1.02 -2.28
N TYR A 256 -16.31 -1.56 -3.38
CA TYR A 256 -15.11 -1.02 -3.98
C TYR A 256 -14.99 -1.42 -5.45
N VAL A 257 -14.47 -0.51 -6.26
CA VAL A 257 -14.15 -0.75 -7.67
C VAL A 257 -12.67 -0.48 -7.85
N ARG A 258 -11.93 -1.44 -8.40
CA ARG A 258 -10.48 -1.30 -8.61
C ARG A 258 -10.01 -1.83 -9.95
N ALA A 259 -8.94 -1.23 -10.46
CA ALA A 259 -8.16 -1.83 -11.52
C ALA A 259 -7.52 -3.14 -11.04
N ILE A 260 -7.36 -4.08 -11.97
CA ILE A 260 -6.74 -5.38 -11.71
C ILE A 260 -5.22 -5.27 -11.81
N SER A 261 -4.51 -5.93 -10.89
CA SER A 261 -3.04 -6.03 -10.88
C SER A 261 -2.55 -7.38 -11.41
N GLN A 262 -1.24 -7.51 -11.66
CA GLN A 262 -0.62 -8.78 -12.09
C GLN A 262 -0.87 -9.92 -11.08
N ASN A 263 -1.02 -9.59 -9.79
CA ASN A 263 -1.29 -10.58 -8.74
C ASN A 263 -2.69 -11.18 -8.85
N ASP A 264 -3.67 -10.40 -9.33
CA ASP A 264 -5.05 -10.87 -9.46
C ASP A 264 -5.23 -11.75 -10.71
N LEU A 265 -4.38 -11.57 -11.73
CA LEU A 265 -4.47 -12.29 -13.00
C LEU A 265 -3.09 -12.69 -13.54
N ILE A 266 -2.48 -13.66 -12.86
CA ILE A 266 -1.07 -14.09 -13.04
C ILE A 266 -0.72 -14.46 -14.49
N ARG A 267 -1.68 -15.00 -15.26
CA ARG A 267 -1.45 -15.49 -16.63
C ARG A 267 -1.81 -14.48 -17.74
N SER A 268 -2.30 -13.29 -17.39
CA SER A 268 -2.66 -12.29 -18.38
C SER A 268 -1.47 -11.44 -18.82
N SER A 269 -1.55 -10.94 -20.05
CA SER A 269 -0.54 -10.06 -20.62
C SER A 269 -0.54 -8.71 -19.89
N ALA A 270 0.63 -8.09 -19.71
CA ALA A 270 0.76 -6.77 -19.09
C ALA A 270 -0.01 -5.66 -19.87
N GLN A 271 -0.29 -5.88 -21.16
CA GLN A 271 -1.03 -4.94 -22.00
C GLN A 271 -2.55 -4.99 -21.77
N ASP A 272 -3.07 -6.12 -21.29
CA ASP A 272 -4.51 -6.29 -21.09
C ASP A 272 -4.96 -5.95 -19.67
N LEU A 273 -4.07 -6.06 -18.67
CA LEU A 273 -4.39 -5.73 -17.27
C LEU A 273 -5.01 -4.34 -17.09
N PRO A 274 -4.52 -3.25 -17.72
CA PRO A 274 -5.11 -1.92 -17.55
C PRO A 274 -6.55 -1.81 -18.08
N LYS A 275 -7.01 -2.76 -18.91
CA LYS A 275 -8.36 -2.79 -19.48
C LYS A 275 -9.35 -3.56 -18.59
N ILE A 276 -8.88 -4.20 -17.53
CA ILE A 276 -9.66 -5.08 -16.66
C ILE A 276 -9.81 -4.43 -15.29
N PHE A 277 -11.02 -4.48 -14.74
CA PHE A 277 -11.34 -3.98 -13.42
C PHE A 277 -12.21 -4.99 -12.66
N GLN A 278 -12.21 -4.90 -11.34
CA GLN A 278 -13.01 -5.70 -10.44
C GLN A 278 -13.98 -4.81 -9.68
N ILE A 279 -15.23 -5.26 -9.59
CA ILE A 279 -16.26 -4.70 -8.71
C ILE A 279 -16.42 -5.67 -7.55
N ILE A 280 -16.21 -5.19 -6.33
CA ILE A 280 -16.44 -5.91 -5.08
C ILE A 280 -17.77 -5.40 -4.51
N TYR A 281 -18.73 -6.30 -4.34
CA TYR A 281 -20.08 -5.97 -3.88
C TYR A 281 -20.60 -7.05 -2.92
N SER A 282 -21.61 -6.69 -2.14
CA SER A 282 -22.32 -7.59 -1.24
C SER A 282 -23.50 -8.25 -1.92
N ASP A 283 -23.76 -9.51 -1.58
CA ASP A 283 -25.00 -10.18 -1.94
C ASP A 283 -26.05 -9.90 -0.86
N GLU A 284 -27.27 -9.52 -1.25
CA GLU A 284 -28.34 -9.19 -0.28
C GLU A 284 -28.68 -10.34 0.67
N GLU A 285 -28.34 -11.59 0.32
CA GLU A 285 -28.54 -12.78 1.15
C GLU A 285 -27.44 -13.01 2.21
N SER A 286 -26.38 -12.20 2.23
CA SER A 286 -25.21 -12.40 3.10
C SER A 286 -25.17 -11.51 4.35
N ILE A 287 -26.14 -10.62 4.54
CA ILE A 287 -26.18 -9.67 5.68
C ILE A 287 -26.49 -10.36 7.03
N SER A 288 -26.70 -11.67 7.06
CA SER A 288 -26.99 -12.43 8.29
C SER A 288 -25.94 -13.46 8.71
N ASN A 289 -24.76 -13.57 8.06
CA ASN A 289 -23.67 -14.35 8.64
C ASN A 289 -22.30 -13.70 8.38
N GLU A 290 -21.52 -13.66 9.46
CA GLU A 290 -20.13 -13.20 9.61
C GLU A 290 -19.19 -13.32 8.39
N PRO A 291 -18.15 -12.47 8.31
CA PRO A 291 -17.28 -12.38 7.15
C PRO A 291 -16.61 -13.72 6.82
N GLN A 292 -17.11 -14.40 5.80
CA GLN A 292 -16.42 -15.53 5.20
C GLN A 292 -15.22 -15.02 4.41
N VAL A 293 -14.07 -14.99 5.09
CA VAL A 293 -12.78 -14.78 4.45
C VAL A 293 -12.48 -16.00 3.58
N ASN A 294 -12.69 -15.82 2.28
CA ASN A 294 -12.02 -16.46 1.15
C ASN A 294 -11.74 -17.97 1.30
N GLU A 295 -12.61 -18.78 0.69
CA GLU A 295 -12.28 -20.12 0.20
C GLU A 295 -11.22 -20.03 -0.91
N ILE A 296 -9.97 -19.82 -0.52
CA ILE A 296 -8.81 -20.13 -1.36
C ILE A 296 -8.08 -21.28 -0.66
N SER A 297 -8.22 -22.45 -1.28
CA SER A 297 -7.53 -23.72 -1.04
C SER A 297 -8.47 -24.81 -0.54
N GLY A 298 -8.79 -25.73 -1.45
CA GLY A 298 -9.39 -27.05 -1.18
C GLY A 298 -8.43 -27.98 -0.44
N GLU A 299 -7.70 -27.46 0.54
CA GLU A 299 -6.88 -28.24 1.45
C GLU A 299 -7.77 -28.80 2.55
N LYS A 300 -7.89 -30.13 2.55
CA LYS A 300 -8.57 -30.90 3.59
C LYS A 300 -8.03 -30.46 4.95
N CYS A 301 -8.89 -29.79 5.70
CA CYS A 301 -8.60 -29.40 7.07
C CYS A 301 -8.79 -30.62 7.99
N THR A 302 -7.80 -30.89 8.85
CA THR A 302 -7.88 -31.95 9.86
C THR A 302 -8.49 -31.38 11.14
N ILE A 303 -9.58 -31.99 11.62
CA ILE A 303 -10.25 -31.56 12.86
C ILE A 303 -9.67 -32.31 14.06
N ILE A 304 -9.05 -31.58 15.00
CA ILE A 304 -8.48 -32.13 16.24
C ILE A 304 -8.72 -31.15 17.38
N SER A 305 -9.28 -31.60 18.50
CA SER A 305 -9.53 -30.76 19.69
C SER A 305 -10.24 -29.44 19.34
N ASN A 306 -11.23 -29.50 18.44
CA ASN A 306 -11.98 -28.38 17.86
C ASN A 306 -11.16 -27.39 17.01
N HIS A 307 -9.90 -27.68 16.71
CA HIS A 307 -9.11 -26.92 15.72
C HIS A 307 -9.41 -27.42 14.32
N CYS A 308 -9.42 -26.49 13.36
CA CYS A 308 -9.36 -26.80 11.94
C CYS A 308 -7.94 -26.57 11.44
N LEU A 309 -7.10 -27.61 11.49
CA LEU A 309 -5.67 -27.55 11.17
C LEU A 309 -5.42 -27.79 9.67
N ILE A 310 -4.64 -26.90 9.05
CA ILE A 310 -4.12 -27.04 7.68
C ILE A 310 -2.60 -27.16 7.67
N ASN A 311 -2.06 -27.85 6.67
CA ASN A 311 -0.61 -27.92 6.50
C ASN A 311 -0.08 -26.54 6.08
N ILE A 312 1.00 -26.10 6.71
CA ILE A 312 1.67 -24.84 6.36
C ILE A 312 3.19 -25.00 6.43
N GLN A 313 3.89 -24.22 5.62
CA GLN A 313 5.34 -24.13 5.58
C GLN A 313 5.76 -22.71 5.97
N TYR A 314 6.57 -22.56 7.02
CA TYR A 314 7.04 -21.25 7.48
C TYR A 314 8.40 -20.91 6.85
N HIS A 315 8.41 -19.84 6.05
CA HIS A 315 9.65 -19.26 5.50
C HIS A 315 10.25 -18.19 6.42
N MET A 316 9.48 -17.70 7.39
CA MET A 316 9.89 -16.75 8.42
C MET A 316 9.97 -17.44 9.80
N PRO A 317 10.70 -16.88 10.78
CA PRO A 317 10.78 -17.45 12.12
C PRO A 317 9.39 -17.62 12.77
N ALA A 318 9.02 -18.87 13.06
CA ALA A 318 7.79 -19.24 13.76
C ALA A 318 8.08 -20.30 14.82
N THR A 319 7.32 -20.32 15.92
CA THR A 319 7.51 -21.28 17.03
C THR A 319 6.29 -22.16 17.20
N CYS A 320 6.50 -23.40 17.62
CA CYS A 320 5.43 -24.35 17.94
C CYS A 320 4.80 -24.01 19.29
N ASP A 321 3.47 -23.91 19.34
CA ASP A 321 2.70 -23.62 20.55
C ASP A 321 2.66 -24.79 21.55
N VAL A 322 3.05 -26.00 21.12
CA VAL A 322 3.10 -27.19 21.98
C VAL A 322 4.46 -27.35 22.65
N CYS A 323 5.56 -27.21 21.90
CA CYS A 323 6.91 -27.51 22.39
C CYS A 323 7.89 -26.32 22.38
N GLY A 324 7.47 -25.15 21.90
CA GLY A 324 8.30 -23.94 21.82
C GLY A 324 9.44 -23.99 20.79
N LYS A 325 9.69 -25.13 20.13
CA LYS A 325 10.72 -25.26 19.10
C LYS A 325 10.32 -24.55 17.82
N GLY A 326 11.33 -24.13 17.04
CA GLY A 326 11.10 -23.50 15.74
C GLY A 326 10.34 -24.40 14.76
N LEU A 327 9.42 -23.78 14.00
CA LEU A 327 8.68 -24.37 12.88
C LEU A 327 9.32 -24.00 11.52
N TRP A 328 10.50 -23.37 11.53
CA TRP A 328 11.22 -22.86 10.36
C TRP A 328 12.58 -23.54 10.21
N GLY A 329 13.07 -23.66 8.97
CA GLY A 329 14.40 -24.23 8.69
C GLY A 329 14.84 -23.98 7.25
N PHE A 330 16.10 -23.60 7.05
CA PHE A 330 16.64 -23.14 5.76
C PHE A 330 16.84 -24.23 4.70
N ILE A 331 16.88 -25.51 5.08
CA ILE A 331 17.22 -26.63 4.16
C ILE A 331 16.08 -27.63 3.98
N LYS A 332 15.22 -27.80 5.00
CA LYS A 332 13.94 -28.51 4.93
C LYS A 332 13.01 -27.83 5.93
N SER A 333 12.05 -27.05 5.46
CA SER A 333 11.05 -26.51 6.38
C SER A 333 10.27 -27.68 6.98
N SER A 334 10.22 -27.75 8.31
CA SER A 334 9.40 -28.74 9.01
C SER A 334 7.94 -28.57 8.60
N TYR A 335 7.25 -29.67 8.27
CA TYR A 335 5.81 -29.63 8.00
C TYR A 335 5.10 -29.22 9.29
N ALA A 336 4.50 -28.04 9.28
CA ALA A 336 3.74 -27.50 10.39
C ALA A 336 2.24 -27.54 10.08
N MET A 337 1.43 -27.47 11.13
CA MET A 337 -0.01 -27.33 11.04
C MET A 337 -0.42 -26.03 11.69
N GLU A 338 -1.34 -25.31 11.05
CA GLU A 338 -1.93 -24.07 11.59
C GLU A 338 -3.45 -24.15 11.63
N CYS A 339 -4.05 -23.72 12.73
CA CYS A 339 -5.49 -23.62 12.84
C CYS A 339 -6.02 -22.42 12.05
N LYS A 340 -6.96 -22.65 11.13
CA LYS A 340 -7.62 -21.59 10.35
C LYS A 340 -8.35 -20.55 11.20
N LYS A 341 -8.79 -20.92 12.41
CA LYS A 341 -9.60 -20.06 13.27
C LYS A 341 -8.78 -19.27 14.28
N CYS A 342 -7.97 -19.95 15.09
CA CYS A 342 -7.24 -19.31 16.18
C CYS A 342 -5.73 -19.16 15.94
N HIS A 343 -5.25 -19.48 14.73
CA HIS A 343 -3.85 -19.39 14.34
C HIS A 343 -2.88 -20.21 15.21
N PHE A 344 -3.37 -21.19 15.96
CA PHE A 344 -2.55 -22.14 16.71
C PHE A 344 -1.62 -22.92 15.78
N LYS A 345 -0.32 -22.94 16.08
CA LYS A 345 0.75 -23.51 15.25
C LYS A 345 1.41 -24.69 15.95
N CYS A 346 1.49 -25.85 15.31
CA CYS A 346 2.21 -26.99 15.87
C CYS A 346 2.96 -27.79 14.80
N HIS A 347 3.96 -28.58 15.19
CA HIS A 347 4.57 -29.55 14.29
C HIS A 347 3.55 -30.63 13.91
N ARG A 348 3.66 -31.17 12.69
CA ARG A 348 2.81 -32.28 12.24
C ARG A 348 2.88 -33.50 13.17
N ASP A 349 3.98 -33.71 13.87
CA ASP A 349 4.13 -34.84 14.80
C ASP A 349 3.22 -34.73 16.03
N HIS A 350 2.88 -33.51 16.48
CA HIS A 350 1.97 -33.29 17.62
C HIS A 350 0.51 -33.60 17.30
N VAL A 351 0.14 -33.63 16.01
CA VAL A 351 -1.20 -33.98 15.52
C VAL A 351 -1.57 -35.41 15.91
N ASN A 352 -0.58 -36.31 16.01
CA ASN A 352 -0.81 -37.72 16.32
C ASN A 352 -1.02 -37.98 17.82
N ASP A 353 -0.74 -37.01 18.70
CA ASP A 353 -1.02 -37.09 20.13
C ASP A 353 -1.97 -35.95 20.57
N PRO A 354 -3.29 -36.11 20.34
CA PRO A 354 -4.28 -35.06 20.55
C PRO A 354 -4.42 -34.63 22.01
N LYS A 355 -3.86 -35.38 22.98
CA LYS A 355 -3.86 -34.99 24.41
C LYS A 355 -2.95 -33.80 24.71
N THR A 356 -1.99 -33.52 23.82
CA THR A 356 -1.04 -32.41 23.96
C THR A 356 -1.54 -31.11 23.36
N ILE A 357 -2.63 -31.15 22.59
CA ILE A 357 -3.19 -29.98 21.90
C ILE A 357 -4.32 -29.40 22.75
N PRO A 358 -4.21 -28.14 23.23
CA PRO A 358 -5.29 -27.49 23.97
C PRO A 358 -6.49 -27.25 23.06
N GLY A 359 -7.68 -27.10 23.66
CA GLY A 359 -8.90 -26.78 22.93
C GLY A 359 -8.77 -25.51 22.09
N CYS A 360 -9.44 -25.49 20.94
CA CYS A 360 -9.46 -24.33 20.05
C CYS A 360 -10.07 -23.10 20.73
N ARG A 361 -9.41 -21.95 20.60
CA ARG A 361 -9.86 -20.67 21.17
C ARG A 361 -10.77 -19.87 20.23
N GLY A 362 -10.92 -20.33 18.98
CA GLY A 362 -11.76 -19.68 17.96
C GLY A 362 -13.08 -20.42 17.74
N THR A 363 -13.60 -21.08 18.78
CA THR A 363 -14.92 -21.74 18.79
C THR A 363 -15.99 -20.84 19.34
#